data_AF-A0ABD6IGI2-F1
#
_entry.id   AF-A0ABD6IGI2-F1
#
_cell.length_a   1.000
_cell.length_b   1.000
_cell.length_c   1.000
_cell.angle_alpha   90.00
_cell.angle_beta   90.00
_cell.angle_gamma   90.00
#
_symmetry.space_group_name_H-M   'P 1'
#
loop_
_entity.id
_entity.type
_entity.pdbx_description
1 polymer ?
#
loop_
_entity_poly.entity_id
_entity_poly.type
_entity_poly.pdbx_seq_one_letter_code
_entity_poly.pdbx_strand_id
1 'polypeptide(L)' 'QELGYDDDVDEELREEIAELTGTELVDEDYEEDVADVVLLWFREDDGDLVDTLVDALATLTDGGHIWLLTPKT' A
#
# COMPACT_ATOMS: atom_id res chain seq x y z
N GLN A 1 -1.80 -5.68 0.90
CA GLN A 1 -1.34 -4.75 1.95
C GLN A 1 -1.52 -3.33 1.45
N GLU A 2 -2.00 -2.43 2.29
CA GLU A 2 -2.09 -0.99 2.03
C GLU A 2 -1.37 -0.21 3.13
N LEU A 3 -0.61 0.81 2.73
CA LEU A 3 0.19 1.66 3.60
C LEU A 3 -0.03 3.13 3.26
N GLY A 4 0.00 3.99 4.28
CA GLY A 4 -0.12 5.46 4.10
C GLY A 4 -1.52 5.96 3.73
N TYR A 5 -2.55 5.13 3.93
CA TYR A 5 -3.95 5.49 3.71
C TYR A 5 -4.33 6.74 4.52
N ASP A 6 -5.01 7.69 3.87
CA ASP A 6 -5.61 8.88 4.49
C ASP A 6 -6.77 9.36 3.59
N ASP A 7 -7.48 10.42 3.98
CA ASP A 7 -8.69 10.93 3.31
C ASP A 7 -8.49 11.43 1.86
N ASP A 8 -7.25 11.57 1.39
CA ASP A 8 -6.88 12.08 0.07
C ASP A 8 -6.55 10.99 -0.96
N VAL A 9 -6.66 9.72 -0.60
CA VAL A 9 -6.41 8.60 -1.53
C VAL A 9 -7.50 8.48 -2.60
N ASP A 10 -7.21 7.73 -3.65
CA ASP A 10 -8.18 7.40 -4.69
C ASP A 10 -9.03 6.20 -4.26
N GLU A 11 -10.23 6.46 -3.71
CA GLU A 11 -11.15 5.42 -3.26
C GLU A 11 -11.66 4.53 -4.40
N GLU A 12 -11.89 5.09 -5.58
CA GLU A 12 -12.37 4.31 -6.74
C GLU A 12 -11.32 3.28 -7.14
N LEU A 13 -10.04 3.66 -7.15
CA LEU A 13 -8.95 2.72 -7.40
C LEU A 13 -8.88 1.61 -6.35
N ARG A 14 -9.04 1.94 -5.07
CA ARG A 14 -9.00 0.95 -3.97
C ARG A 14 -10.14 -0.05 -4.09
N GLU A 15 -11.35 0.44 -4.30
CA GLU A 15 -12.56 -0.38 -4.50
C GLU A 15 -12.37 -1.31 -5.71
N GLU A 16 -11.91 -0.78 -6.86
CA GLU A 16 -11.66 -1.59 -8.05
C GLU A 16 -10.59 -2.68 -7.83
N ILE A 17 -9.51 -2.38 -7.11
CA ILE A 17 -8.48 -3.37 -6.77
C ILE A 17 -9.08 -4.49 -5.90
N ALA A 18 -9.85 -4.14 -4.88
CA ALA A 18 -10.48 -5.10 -3.98
C ALA A 18 -11.48 -5.99 -4.74
N GLU A 19 -12.31 -5.40 -5.62
CA GLU A 19 -13.26 -6.14 -6.45
C GLU A 19 -12.58 -7.08 -7.44
N LEU A 20 -11.52 -6.61 -8.13
CA LEU A 20 -10.80 -7.41 -9.13
C LEU A 20 -10.02 -8.57 -8.53
N THR A 21 -9.44 -8.36 -7.35
CA THR A 21 -8.65 -9.39 -6.63
C THR A 21 -9.51 -10.29 -5.75
N GLY A 22 -10.73 -9.86 -5.40
CA GLY A 22 -11.60 -10.55 -4.44
C GLY A 22 -11.01 -10.55 -3.02
N THR A 23 -10.10 -9.62 -2.72
CA THR A 23 -9.37 -9.54 -1.45
C THR A 23 -9.60 -8.17 -0.83
N GLU A 24 -9.87 -8.14 0.47
CA GLU A 24 -9.95 -6.88 1.23
C GLU A 24 -8.56 -6.28 1.39
N LEU A 25 -8.43 -4.96 1.19
CA LEU A 25 -7.19 -4.26 1.49
C LEU A 25 -6.99 -4.22 3.00
N VAL A 26 -5.86 -4.76 3.45
CA VAL A 26 -5.45 -4.81 4.85
C VAL A 26 -4.40 -3.76 5.14
N ASP A 27 -4.49 -3.12 6.31
CA ASP A 27 -3.60 -2.05 6.78
C ASP A 27 -2.35 -2.60 7.48
N GLU A 28 -1.46 -1.69 7.90
CA GLU A 28 -0.16 -2.01 8.49
C GLU A 28 -0.22 -2.82 9.80
N ASP A 29 -1.38 -2.91 10.45
CA ASP A 29 -1.59 -3.72 11.64
C ASP A 29 -1.85 -5.21 11.31
N TYR A 30 -1.97 -5.55 10.02
CA TYR A 30 -2.15 -6.93 9.58
C TYR A 30 -0.84 -7.73 9.60
N GLU A 31 -0.61 -8.44 10.69
CA GLU A 31 0.62 -9.24 10.91
C GLU A 31 0.48 -10.72 10.50
N GLU A 32 -0.66 -11.16 9.97
CA GLU A 32 -0.95 -12.59 9.80
C GLU A 32 -0.26 -13.24 8.58
N ASP A 33 -0.02 -12.49 7.50
CA ASP A 33 0.58 -13.02 6.26
C ASP A 33 1.35 -11.94 5.47
N VAL A 34 2.16 -12.38 4.50
CA VAL A 34 2.84 -11.51 3.53
C VAL A 34 1.95 -11.25 2.31
N ALA A 35 2.02 -10.05 1.76
CA ALA A 35 1.25 -9.66 0.59
C ALA A 35 2.00 -9.89 -0.72
N ASP A 36 1.26 -10.23 -1.77
CA ASP A 36 1.79 -10.22 -3.15
C ASP A 36 2.02 -8.80 -3.67
N VAL A 37 1.19 -7.85 -3.21
CA VAL A 37 1.24 -6.44 -3.59
C VAL A 37 1.06 -5.54 -2.35
N VAL A 38 1.94 -4.54 -2.26
CA VAL A 38 1.80 -3.41 -1.32
C VAL A 38 1.36 -2.18 -2.11
N LEU A 39 0.19 -1.65 -1.78
CA LEU A 39 -0.29 -0.35 -2.23
C LEU A 39 0.23 0.71 -1.26
N LEU A 40 1.12 1.59 -1.73
CA LEU A 40 1.77 2.60 -0.90
C LEU A 40 1.34 4.00 -1.34
N TRP A 41 0.63 4.71 -0.48
CA TRP A 41 0.31 6.13 -0.64
C TRP A 41 1.38 6.98 0.03
N PHE A 42 2.04 7.86 -0.73
CA PHE A 42 3.16 8.66 -0.24
C PHE A 42 2.98 10.15 -0.57
N ARG A 43 3.19 11.01 0.43
CA ARG A 43 3.09 12.48 0.38
C ARG A 43 4.45 13.12 0.61
N GLU A 44 4.56 14.40 0.26
CA GLU A 44 5.81 15.15 0.48
C GLU A 44 6.20 15.23 1.97
N ASP A 45 5.21 15.20 2.87
CA ASP A 45 5.41 15.34 4.31
C ASP A 45 5.56 13.99 5.06
N ASP A 46 5.46 12.85 4.36
CA ASP A 46 5.50 11.50 4.97
C ASP A 46 6.92 11.07 5.39
N GLY A 47 7.95 11.85 5.04
CA GLY A 47 9.32 11.64 5.49
C GLY A 47 10.25 11.03 4.43
N ASP A 48 11.04 10.04 4.81
CA ASP A 48 12.03 9.42 3.92
C ASP A 48 11.42 8.25 3.15
N LEU A 49 11.27 8.44 1.84
CA LEU A 49 10.75 7.42 0.94
C LEU A 49 11.54 6.12 0.98
N VAL A 50 12.87 6.18 1.15
CA VAL A 50 13.70 4.97 1.15
C VAL A 50 13.37 4.10 2.35
N ASP A 51 13.21 4.71 3.53
CA ASP A 51 12.85 3.98 4.75
C ASP A 51 11.47 3.35 4.60
N THR A 52 10.48 4.10 4.10
CA THR A 52 9.13 3.57 3.83
C THR A 52 9.14 2.40 2.84
N LEU A 53 9.95 2.48 1.77
CA LEU A 53 10.09 1.37 0.82
C LEU A 53 10.77 0.16 1.45
N VAL A 54 11.75 0.34 2.34
CA VAL A 54 12.41 -0.76 3.05
C VAL A 54 11.45 -1.43 4.02
N ASP A 55 10.63 -0.67 4.73
CA ASP A 55 9.61 -1.22 5.64
C ASP A 55 8.54 -1.99 4.87
N ALA A 56 8.09 -1.47 3.72
CA ALA A 56 7.14 -2.16 2.84
C ALA A 56 7.67 -3.51 2.32
N LEU A 57 8.99 -3.69 2.18
CA LEU A 57 9.56 -4.98 1.78
C LEU A 57 9.43 -6.06 2.86
N ALA A 58 9.26 -5.68 4.13
CA ALA A 58 9.15 -6.65 5.23
C ALA A 58 7.82 -7.43 5.20
N THR A 59 6.78 -6.84 4.62
CA THR A 59 5.44 -7.43 4.49
C THR A 59 5.17 -8.00 3.09
N LEU A 60 6.17 -7.98 2.20
CA LEU A 60 6.03 -8.39 0.81
C LEU A 60 6.59 -9.81 0.58
N THR A 61 5.88 -10.62 -0.19
CA THR A 61 6.34 -11.93 -0.62
C THR A 61 7.52 -11.84 -1.61
N ASP A 62 8.24 -12.94 -1.81
CA ASP A 62 9.29 -13.01 -2.82
C ASP A 62 8.71 -12.82 -4.23
N GLY A 63 9.28 -11.87 -4.97
CA GLY A 63 8.78 -11.48 -6.30
C GLY A 63 7.52 -10.61 -6.30
N GLY A 64 7.05 -10.17 -5.12
CA GLY A 64 5.94 -9.24 -5.00
C GLY A 64 6.24 -7.85 -5.56
N HIS A 65 5.21 -7.01 -5.62
CA HIS A 65 5.30 -5.66 -6.20
C HIS A 65 4.86 -4.58 -5.22
N ILE A 66 5.57 -3.45 -5.21
CA ILE A 66 5.14 -2.23 -4.52
C ILE A 66 4.57 -1.28 -5.58
N TRP A 67 3.33 -0.85 -5.39
CA TRP A 67 2.70 0.20 -6.18
C TRP A 67 2.69 1.49 -5.38
N LEU A 68 3.71 2.32 -5.63
CA LEU A 68 3.80 3.64 -5.04
C LEU A 68 2.95 4.64 -5.81
N LEU A 69 2.06 5.31 -5.09
CA LEU A 69 1.14 6.31 -5.59
C LEU A 69 1.30 7.59 -4.78
N THR A 70 1.23 8.72 -5.46
CA THR A 70 1.17 10.03 -4.82
C THR A 70 -0.25 10.57 -5.02
N PRO A 71 -1.05 10.72 -3.95
CA PRO A 71 -2.37 11.34 -4.03
C PRO A 71 -2.35 12.64 -4.83
N LYS A 72 -3.39 12.90 -5.62
CA LYS A 72 -3.48 14.17 -6.35
C LYS A 72 -3.82 15.28 -5.38
N THR A 73 -3.09 16.39 -5.49
CA THR A 73 -3.37 17.64 -4.78
C THR A 73 -4.50 18.43 -5.42
#